data_AF-A0A090QPR5-F1
#
_entry.id   AF-A0A090QPR5-F1
#
_cell.length_a   1.000
_cell.length_b   1.000
_cell.length_c   1.000
_cell.angle_alpha   90.00
_cell.angle_beta   90.00
_cell.angle_gamma   90.00
#
_symmetry.space_group_name_H-M   'P 1'
#
loop_
_entity.id
_entity.type
_entity.pdbx_description
1 polymer ?
#
loop_
_entity_poly.entity_id
_entity_poly.type
_entity_poly.pdbx_seq_one_letter_code
_entity_poly.pdbx_strand_id
1 'polypeptide(L)'
;MLQIINMAIFALLIALLYRQQKAENTLSKRVFTSLGLGVLFGGALQLAYGGGSAVISDTLEYVNIVGAGYVSLLKMIIMPLIMVSIIGAIIKVKDSGSLAKSQA
;
A
#
# COMPACT_ATOMS: atom_id res chain seq x y z
N MET A 1 -2.63 1.21 -28.95
CA MET A 1 -1.62 0.12 -29.04
C MET A 1 -0.52 0.25 -27.97
N LEU A 2 0.02 1.46 -27.73
CA LEU A 2 1.00 1.73 -26.66
C LEU A 2 0.49 1.45 -25.22
N GLN A 3 -0.82 1.63 -24.95
CA GLN A 3 -1.44 1.35 -23.65
C GLN A 3 -1.28 -0.12 -23.22
N ILE A 4 -1.41 -1.07 -24.16
CA ILE A 4 -1.30 -2.50 -23.88
C ILE A 4 0.15 -2.86 -23.49
N ILE A 5 1.14 -2.19 -24.07
CA ILE A 5 2.55 -2.38 -23.74
C ILE A 5 2.85 -1.90 -22.32
N ASN A 6 2.37 -0.71 -21.94
CA ASN A 6 2.55 -0.20 -20.57
C ASN A 6 1.87 -1.11 -19.54
N MET A 7 0.66 -1.60 -19.85
CA MET A 7 -0.08 -2.50 -18.97
C MET A 7 0.57 -3.89 -18.89
N ALA A 8 1.18 -4.38 -19.98
CA ALA A 8 1.99 -5.59 -19.98
C ALA A 8 3.27 -5.44 -19.14
N ILE A 9 3.94 -4.29 -19.22
CA ILE A 9 5.13 -3.99 -18.39
C ILE A 9 4.74 -3.90 -16.91
N PHE A 10 3.62 -3.27 -16.59
CA PHE A 10 3.10 -3.19 -15.23
C PHE A 10 2.74 -4.59 -14.68
N ALA A 11 2.06 -5.41 -15.48
CA ALA A 11 1.76 -6.80 -15.13
C ALA A 11 3.04 -7.64 -14.93
N LEU A 12 4.07 -7.41 -15.75
CA LEU A 12 5.36 -8.08 -15.62
C LEU A 12 6.09 -7.65 -14.34
N LEU A 13 6.04 -6.37 -13.97
CA LEU A 13 6.54 -5.86 -12.70
C LEU A 13 5.82 -6.50 -11.50
N ILE A 14 4.49 -6.61 -11.57
CA ILE A 14 3.70 -7.31 -10.54
C ILE A 14 4.10 -8.78 -10.46
N ALA A 15 4.28 -9.48 -11.59
CA ALA A 15 4.70 -10.88 -11.62
C ALA A 15 6.12 -11.07 -11.02
N LEU A 16 7.04 -10.14 -11.28
CA LEU A 16 8.39 -10.15 -10.73
C LEU A 16 8.35 -9.93 -9.20
N LEU A 17 7.55 -8.98 -8.73
CA LEU A 17 7.30 -8.79 -7.29
C LEU A 17 6.62 -10.00 -6.64
N TYR A 18 5.70 -10.67 -7.33
CA TYR A 18 5.04 -11.89 -6.86
C TYR A 18 6.04 -13.05 -6.75
N ARG A 19 7.01 -13.16 -7.67
CA ARG A 19 8.11 -14.13 -7.53
C ARG A 19 8.98 -13.83 -6.31
N GLN A 20 9.24 -12.56 -6.00
CA GLN A 20 9.92 -12.19 -4.75
C GLN A 20 9.08 -12.46 -3.49
N GLN A 21 7.74 -12.49 -3.60
CA GLN A 21 6.87 -12.83 -2.49
C GLN A 21 6.99 -14.31 -2.07
N LYS A 22 7.28 -15.22 -3.01
CA LYS A 22 7.56 -16.64 -2.70
C LYS A 22 8.85 -16.88 -1.93
N ALA A 23 9.73 -15.89 -1.83
CA ALA A 23 11.04 -16.02 -1.18
C ALA A 23 11.03 -15.68 0.33
N GLU A 24 9.86 -15.61 0.98
CA GLU A 24 9.71 -15.35 2.44
C GLU A 24 10.45 -14.07 2.92
N ASN A 25 10.66 -13.09 2.04
CA ASN A 25 11.33 -11.84 2.40
C ASN A 25 10.49 -11.02 3.38
N THR A 26 11.17 -10.43 4.38
CA THR A 26 10.54 -9.56 5.39
C THR A 26 9.65 -8.50 4.74
N LEU A 27 8.46 -8.27 5.30
CA LEU A 27 7.46 -7.34 4.78
C LEU A 27 8.06 -5.96 4.43
N SER A 28 8.95 -5.44 5.27
CA SER A 28 9.63 -4.15 5.04
C SER A 28 10.45 -4.12 3.75
N LYS A 29 11.27 -5.15 3.48
CA LYS A 29 12.05 -5.24 2.24
C LYS A 29 11.14 -5.33 1.00
N ARG A 30 10.02 -6.04 1.11
CA ARG A 30 9.04 -6.14 0.03
C ARG A 30 8.39 -4.77 -0.24
N VAL A 31 7.89 -4.10 0.78
CA VAL A 31 7.25 -2.77 0.63
C VAL A 31 8.24 -1.75 0.05
N PHE A 32 9.49 -1.76 0.53
CA PHE A 32 10.51 -0.83 0.04
C PHE A 32 10.85 -1.06 -1.44
N THR A 33 11.02 -2.32 -1.86
CA THR A 33 11.28 -2.66 -3.28
C THR A 33 10.09 -2.37 -4.18
N SER A 34 8.85 -2.64 -3.72
CA SER A 34 7.63 -2.25 -4.44
C SER A 34 7.52 -0.74 -4.63
N LEU A 35 7.82 0.03 -3.57
CA LEU A 35 7.77 1.48 -3.60
C LEU A 35 8.81 2.03 -4.60
N GLY A 36 10.05 1.55 -4.51
CA GLY A 36 11.12 1.96 -5.42
C GLY A 36 10.77 1.69 -6.88
N LEU A 37 10.29 0.48 -7.18
CA LEU A 37 9.87 0.10 -8.54
C LEU A 37 8.65 0.92 -9.01
N GLY A 38 7.67 1.16 -8.15
CA GLY A 38 6.48 1.95 -8.47
C GLY A 38 6.81 3.41 -8.79
N VAL A 39 7.69 4.03 -7.99
CA VAL A 39 8.15 5.42 -8.22
C VAL A 39 8.96 5.51 -9.50
N LEU A 40 9.89 4.58 -9.74
CA LEU A 40 10.67 4.53 -10.97
C LEU A 40 9.77 4.35 -12.21
N PHE A 41 8.79 3.46 -12.13
CA PHE A 41 7.84 3.22 -13.21
C PHE A 41 6.93 4.43 -13.49
N GLY A 42 6.37 5.03 -12.43
CA GLY A 42 5.56 6.25 -12.56
C GLY A 42 6.36 7.43 -13.11
N GLY A 43 7.59 7.62 -12.65
CA GLY A 43 8.50 8.64 -13.17
C GLY A 43 8.89 8.40 -14.63
N ALA A 44 9.21 7.14 -15.00
CA ALA A 44 9.50 6.77 -16.38
C ALA A 44 8.29 6.99 -17.31
N LEU A 45 7.08 6.68 -16.86
CA LEU A 45 5.85 6.96 -17.60
C LEU A 45 5.64 8.47 -17.82
N GLN A 46 5.90 9.28 -16.79
CA GLN A 46 5.75 10.73 -16.87
C GLN A 46 6.79 11.36 -17.82
N LEU A 47 8.02 10.84 -17.84
CA LEU A 47 9.09 11.28 -18.75
C LEU A 47 8.87 10.80 -20.19
N ALA A 48 8.39 9.58 -20.40
CA ALA A 48 8.21 9.00 -21.73
C ALA A 48 7.02 9.57 -22.49
N TYR A 49 5.92 9.91 -21.80
CA TYR A 49 4.67 10.32 -22.46
C TYR A 49 4.38 11.82 -22.43
N GLY A 50 5.04 12.60 -21.56
CA GLY A 50 4.81 14.05 -21.45
C GLY A 50 3.39 14.41 -20.99
N GLY A 51 3.23 15.53 -20.28
CA GLY A 51 1.98 15.92 -19.59
C GLY A 51 0.77 16.30 -20.47
N GLY A 52 0.35 15.45 -21.42
CA GLY A 52 -0.78 15.73 -22.31
C GLY A 52 -1.35 14.55 -23.09
N SER A 53 -0.90 13.30 -22.86
CA SER A 53 -1.40 12.14 -23.60
C SER A 53 -2.49 11.39 -22.81
N ALA A 54 -3.65 11.16 -23.44
CA ALA A 54 -4.76 10.34 -22.90
C ALA A 54 -4.31 8.96 -22.40
N VAL A 55 -3.19 8.45 -22.95
CA VAL A 55 -2.55 7.20 -22.55
C VAL A 55 -2.11 7.20 -21.08
N ILE A 56 -1.64 8.33 -20.54
CA ILE A 56 -1.24 8.43 -19.13
C ILE A 56 -2.47 8.36 -18.24
N SER A 57 -3.51 9.14 -18.53
CA SER A 57 -4.75 9.14 -17.73
C SER A 57 -5.39 7.76 -17.68
N ASP A 58 -5.51 7.07 -18.83
CA ASP A 58 -6.05 5.71 -18.86
C ASP A 58 -5.18 4.75 -18.05
N THR A 59 -3.85 4.81 -18.20
CA THR A 59 -2.93 3.92 -17.45
C THR A 59 -3.01 4.18 -15.95
N LEU A 60 -3.09 5.45 -15.54
CA LEU A 60 -3.24 5.84 -14.15
C LEU A 60 -4.57 5.35 -13.58
N GLU A 61 -5.66 5.37 -14.34
CA GLU A 61 -6.96 4.86 -13.91
C GLU A 61 -6.90 3.35 -13.61
N TYR A 62 -6.29 2.55 -14.49
CA TYR A 62 -6.08 1.11 -14.26
C TYR A 62 -5.17 0.82 -13.05
N VAL A 63 -4.08 1.58 -12.90
CA VAL A 63 -3.18 1.45 -11.73
C VAL A 63 -3.93 1.83 -10.45
N ASN A 64 -4.78 2.86 -10.51
CA ASN A 64 -5.55 3.34 -9.37
C ASN A 64 -6.62 2.33 -8.94
N ILE A 65 -7.22 1.57 -9.85
CA ILE A 65 -8.16 0.48 -9.49
C ILE A 65 -7.48 -0.54 -8.56
N VAL A 66 -6.24 -0.96 -8.87
CA VAL A 66 -5.49 -1.92 -8.05
C VAL A 66 -5.08 -1.29 -6.71
N GLY A 67 -4.59 -0.05 -6.74
CA GLY A 67 -4.15 0.67 -5.54
C GLY A 67 -5.29 1.02 -4.59
N ALA A 68 -6.36 1.62 -5.12
CA ALA A 68 -7.56 1.96 -4.38
C ALA A 68 -8.26 0.71 -3.84
N GLY A 69 -8.29 -0.38 -4.61
CA GLY A 69 -8.79 -1.68 -4.15
C GLY A 69 -8.04 -2.17 -2.90
N TYR A 70 -6.69 -2.17 -2.94
CA TYR A 70 -5.87 -2.53 -1.79
C TYR A 70 -6.13 -1.64 -0.57
N VAL A 71 -6.15 -0.32 -0.76
CA VAL A 71 -6.40 0.65 0.34
C VAL A 71 -7.82 0.50 0.91
N SER A 72 -8.81 0.24 0.07
CA SER A 72 -10.20 0.04 0.50
C SER A 72 -10.33 -1.18 1.42
N LEU A 73 -9.72 -2.30 1.02
CA LEU A 73 -9.66 -3.51 1.84
C LEU A 73 -8.92 -3.26 3.16
N LEU A 74 -7.82 -2.51 3.12
CA LEU A 74 -7.08 -2.16 4.33
C LEU A 74 -7.92 -1.27 5.27
N LYS A 75 -8.63 -0.27 4.72
CA LYS A 75 -9.52 0.62 5.48
C LYS A 75 -10.65 -0.15 6.17
N MET A 76 -11.19 -1.19 5.53
CA MET A 76 -12.21 -2.06 6.11
C MET A 76 -11.72 -2.72 7.41
N ILE A 77 -10.44 -3.10 7.48
CA ILE A 77 -9.84 -3.70 8.68
C ILE A 77 -9.44 -2.62 9.69
N ILE A 78 -8.82 -1.53 9.22
CA ILE A 78 -8.26 -0.48 10.08
C ILE A 78 -9.35 0.28 10.85
N MET A 79 -10.45 0.67 10.20
CA MET A 79 -11.49 1.48 10.82
C MET A 79 -12.08 0.86 12.12
N PRO A 80 -12.50 -0.41 12.14
CA PRO A 80 -12.97 -1.05 13.38
C PRO A 80 -11.83 -1.28 14.39
N LEU A 81 -10.63 -1.64 13.92
CA LEU A 81 -9.49 -1.92 14.78
C LEU A 81 -9.03 -0.68 15.57
N ILE A 82 -9.09 0.51 14.97
CA ILE A 82 -8.75 1.78 15.64
C ILE A 82 -9.63 1.95 16.89
N MET A 83 -10.94 1.73 16.78
CA MET A 83 -11.88 1.85 17.91
C MET A 83 -11.51 0.89 19.04
N VAL A 84 -11.31 -0.39 18.71
CA VAL A 84 -10.94 -1.43 19.69
C VAL A 84 -9.58 -1.13 20.34
N SER A 85 -8.60 -0.68 19.55
CA SER A 85 -7.26 -0.33 20.03
C SER A 85 -7.28 0.86 20.98
N ILE A 86 -8.05 1.92 20.67
CA ILE A 86 -8.20 3.11 21.52
C ILE A 86 -8.92 2.76 22.82
N ILE A 87 -10.04 2.05 22.76
CA ILE A 87 -10.79 1.64 23.96
C ILE A 87 -9.91 0.76 24.87
N GLY A 88 -9.22 -0.23 24.30
CA GLY A 88 -8.29 -1.10 25.04
C GLY A 88 -7.15 -0.34 25.69
N ALA A 89 -6.57 0.66 25.00
CA ALA A 89 -5.54 1.52 25.55
C ALA A 89 -6.07 2.36 26.73
N ILE A 90 -7.26 2.94 26.61
CA ILE A 90 -7.90 3.74 27.67
C ILE A 90 -8.17 2.88 28.92
N ILE A 91 -8.71 1.67 28.74
CA ILE A 91 -8.98 0.75 29.86
C ILE A 91 -7.68 0.43 30.61
N LYS A 92 -6.62 0.09 29.86
CA LYS A 92 -5.32 -0.25 30.46
C LYS A 92 -4.69 0.90 31.23
N VAL A 93 -4.81 2.14 30.75
CA VAL A 93 -4.35 3.34 31.47
C VAL A 93 -5.16 3.55 32.75
N LYS A 94 -6.49 3.41 32.69
CA LYS A 94 -7.36 3.56 33.87
C LYS A 94 -7.09 2.53 34.94
N ASP A 95 -6.84 1.28 34.56
CA ASP A 95 -6.45 0.20 35.49
C ASP A 95 -5.02 0.40 36.02
N SER A 96 -4.07 0.87 35.22
CA SER A 96 -2.72 1.21 35.74
C SER A 96 -2.74 2.36 36.76
N GLY A 97 -3.68 3.30 36.62
CA GLY A 97 -3.89 4.37 37.59
C GLY A 97 -4.54 3.91 38.90
N SER A 98 -5.33 2.84 38.90
CA SER A 98 -5.91 2.23 40.12
C SER A 98 -4.94 1.24 40.78
N LEU A 99 -4.14 0.52 39.99
CA LEU A 99 -3.07 -0.37 40.48
C LEU A 99 -1.96 0.40 41.22
N ALA A 100 -1.62 1.62 40.77
CA ALA A 100 -0.68 2.50 41.47
C ALA A 100 -1.21 2.98 42.84
N LYS A 101 -2.53 3.02 43.03
CA LYS A 101 -3.17 3.45 44.29
C LYS A 101 -3.35 2.32 45.31
N SER A 102 -3.37 1.06 44.86
CA SER A 102 -3.49 -0.10 45.75
C SER A 102 -2.14 -0.63 46.28
N GLN A 103 -1.02 -0.06 45.82
CA GLN A 103 0.34 -0.41 46.28
C GLN A 103 1.07 0.76 46.95
N ALA A 104 0.36 1.84 47.26
CA ALA A 104 0.81 2.95 48.11
C ALA A 104 -0.05 2.99 49.38
#